data_AF-A0A6M4A563-F1
#
_entry.id   AF-A0A6M4A563-F1
#
_cell.length_a   1.000
_cell.length_b   1.000
_cell.length_c   1.000
_cell.angle_alpha   90.00
_cell.angle_beta   90.00
_cell.angle_gamma   90.00
#
_symmetry.space_group_name_H-M   'P 1'
#
loop_
_entity.id
_entity.type
_entity.pdbx_description
1 polymer ?
#
loop_
_entity_poly.entity_id
_entity_poly.type
_entity_poly.pdbx_seq_one_letter_code
_entity_poly.pdbx_strand_id
1 'polypeptide(L)'
;MLEHIARKLDIEAPIEIHLIGAASAFISSKRNWYGRVQSLQVGVGLPLLSSLSNIELGSVMAHEFGHFVAGDLSLGPWVYRTRKSLTTTVNNLDDSLFFLDIIFRLYGLWVLRLSSGVSRAQEFSADAFAVQCFGVKATRAALEKIHLIEPMWSAYLDHELCPAITRGSRLPVFEGFRRFCKPGVKRTEVQAAISHAEVRPTAEFDSHPSLADRVAAMAPGATPSYPPLSECLQLVGGELAAENAWYTMFEHDELIISDWDSYGTQILQKQIELRFADSWMAPKQLEFSELVVMAQQVDKLWDKLRPQDVSFLSPLGKRNHVLEILEEWITANLCHRGFTPVVKPGQALTLIRDQQTVQPAELLKAALNGKLKSAMLAQYDLQAAA
;
A
#
# COMPACT_ATOMS: atom_id res chain seq x y z
N MET A 1 28.08 -4.09 -8.68
CA MET A 1 27.55 -5.06 -7.69
C MET A 1 26.93 -6.28 -8.37
N LEU A 2 25.85 -6.13 -9.16
CA LEU A 2 25.16 -7.26 -9.80
C LEU A 2 26.07 -8.11 -10.68
N GLU A 3 26.91 -7.49 -11.51
CA GLU A 3 27.90 -8.20 -12.33
C GLU A 3 28.92 -9.00 -11.51
N HIS A 4 29.21 -8.58 -10.28
CA HIS A 4 30.12 -9.32 -9.39
C HIS A 4 29.43 -10.56 -8.82
N ILE A 5 28.14 -10.45 -8.46
CA ILE A 5 27.32 -11.58 -8.03
C ILE A 5 27.15 -12.58 -9.18
N ALA A 6 26.80 -12.10 -10.38
CA ALA A 6 26.65 -12.92 -11.59
C ALA A 6 27.94 -13.69 -11.91
N ARG A 7 29.10 -13.04 -11.85
CA ARG A 7 30.41 -13.69 -12.04
C ARG A 7 30.73 -14.77 -11.00
N LYS A 8 30.32 -14.61 -9.74
CA LYS A 8 30.49 -15.66 -8.72
C LYS A 8 29.67 -16.92 -8.99
N LEU A 9 28.66 -16.82 -9.85
CA LEU A 9 27.77 -17.89 -10.25
C LEU A 9 28.02 -18.35 -11.70
N ASP A 10 29.15 -17.94 -12.30
CA ASP A 10 29.51 -18.22 -13.70
C ASP A 10 28.42 -17.83 -14.71
N ILE A 11 27.65 -16.77 -14.42
CA ILE A 11 26.65 -16.23 -15.34
C ILE A 11 27.26 -15.12 -16.18
N GLU A 12 27.46 -15.40 -17.46
CA GLU A 12 27.94 -14.45 -18.47
C GLU A 12 26.79 -14.01 -19.38
N ALA A 13 25.97 -13.07 -18.89
CA ALA A 13 24.88 -12.47 -19.65
C ALA A 13 24.73 -10.98 -19.33
N PRO A 14 24.36 -10.13 -20.31
CA PRO A 14 23.97 -8.74 -20.07
C PRO A 14 22.86 -8.63 -19.02
N ILE A 15 22.95 -7.63 -18.15
CA ILE A 15 21.96 -7.37 -17.09
C ILE A 15 21.15 -6.13 -17.45
N GLU A 16 19.85 -6.30 -17.59
CA GLU A 16 18.87 -5.23 -17.77
C GLU A 16 18.14 -5.00 -16.44
N ILE A 17 18.22 -3.77 -15.91
CA ILE A 17 17.65 -3.40 -14.62
C ILE A 17 16.36 -2.61 -14.85
N HIS A 18 15.27 -3.05 -14.21
CA HIS A 18 13.97 -2.43 -14.27
C HIS A 18 13.55 -1.97 -12.88
N LEU A 19 13.14 -0.71 -12.77
CA LEU A 19 12.54 -0.20 -11.53
C LEU A 19 11.08 -0.65 -11.47
N ILE A 20 10.67 -1.17 -10.31
CA ILE A 20 9.30 -1.60 -10.11
C ILE A 20 8.66 -0.90 -8.91
N GLY A 21 7.34 -0.78 -8.97
CA GLY A 21 6.51 -0.17 -7.95
C GLY A 21 6.39 -0.98 -6.64
N ALA A 22 7.31 -1.90 -6.39
CA ALA A 22 7.13 -2.97 -5.44
C ALA A 22 8.16 -3.00 -4.33
N ALA A 23 7.78 -3.33 -3.10
CA ALA A 23 8.72 -3.66 -2.03
C ALA A 23 9.30 -5.07 -2.25
N SER A 24 9.84 -5.33 -3.45
CA SER A 24 10.32 -6.64 -3.87
C SER A 24 11.45 -6.53 -4.89
N ALA A 25 12.17 -7.63 -5.09
CA ALA A 25 13.13 -7.80 -6.16
C ALA A 25 12.84 -9.11 -6.90
N PHE A 26 13.35 -9.27 -8.11
CA PHE A 26 13.31 -10.55 -8.84
C PHE A 26 14.39 -10.60 -9.93
N ILE A 27 14.72 -11.82 -10.37
CA ILE A 27 15.65 -12.06 -11.48
C ILE A 27 15.09 -13.11 -12.43
N SER A 28 14.72 -12.68 -13.63
CA SER A 28 14.33 -13.58 -14.71
C SER A 28 15.34 -13.57 -15.84
N SER A 29 15.22 -14.48 -16.80
CA SER A 29 16.07 -14.49 -17.99
C SER A 29 15.25 -14.42 -19.26
N LYS A 30 15.68 -13.60 -20.21
CA LYS A 30 15.23 -13.69 -21.59
C LYS A 30 16.04 -14.78 -22.27
N ARG A 31 15.37 -15.80 -22.80
CA ARG A 31 16.01 -16.90 -23.52
C ARG A 31 15.64 -16.84 -24.99
N ASN A 32 16.59 -17.21 -25.85
CA ASN A 32 16.25 -17.45 -27.26
C ASN A 32 15.47 -18.75 -27.42
N TRP A 33 15.00 -19.03 -28.63
CA TRP A 33 14.23 -20.25 -28.91
C TRP A 33 15.00 -21.57 -28.68
N TYR A 34 16.34 -21.52 -28.63
CA TYR A 34 17.21 -22.63 -28.28
C TYR A 34 17.47 -22.77 -26.76
N GLY A 35 16.83 -21.94 -25.93
CA GLY A 35 16.98 -21.97 -24.47
C GLY A 35 18.23 -21.29 -23.93
N ARG A 36 19.07 -20.66 -24.78
CA ARG A 36 20.25 -19.90 -24.34
C ARG A 36 19.83 -18.56 -23.73
N VAL A 37 20.35 -18.26 -22.54
CA VAL A 37 20.16 -16.96 -21.87
C VAL A 37 20.76 -15.85 -22.74
N GLN A 38 19.93 -14.88 -23.11
CA GLN A 38 20.33 -13.69 -23.88
C GLN A 38 20.61 -12.49 -22.98
N SER A 39 19.74 -12.26 -21.99
CA SER A 39 19.92 -11.24 -20.97
C SER A 39 19.22 -11.64 -19.66
N LEU A 40 19.75 -11.15 -18.55
CA LEU A 40 19.09 -11.19 -17.24
C LEU A 40 18.21 -9.96 -17.10
N GLN A 41 16.98 -10.18 -16.65
CA GLN A 41 15.97 -9.16 -16.41
C GLN A 41 15.79 -9.04 -14.90
N VAL A 42 16.35 -7.97 -14.34
CA VAL A 42 16.43 -7.73 -12.90
C VAL A 42 15.41 -6.66 -12.52
N GLY A 43 14.39 -7.03 -11.75
CA GLY A 43 13.44 -6.07 -11.18
C GLY A 43 13.90 -5.62 -9.81
N VAL A 44 14.02 -4.31 -9.59
CA VAL A 44 14.37 -3.73 -8.28
C VAL A 44 13.29 -2.76 -7.82
N GLY A 45 12.74 -3.06 -6.65
CA GLY A 45 11.76 -2.25 -5.98
C GLY A 45 12.27 -0.88 -5.54
N LEU A 46 11.65 0.19 -6.02
CA LEU A 46 11.88 1.54 -5.52
C LEU A 46 11.73 1.67 -3.97
N PRO A 47 10.74 1.02 -3.32
CA PRO A 47 10.62 0.99 -1.86
C PRO A 47 11.82 0.31 -1.17
N LEU A 48 12.41 -0.72 -1.80
CA LEU A 48 13.61 -1.36 -1.28
C LEU A 48 14.79 -0.40 -1.34
N LEU A 49 14.94 0.37 -2.43
CA LEU A 49 16.00 1.39 -2.53
C LEU A 49 15.86 2.49 -1.47
N SER A 50 14.62 2.82 -1.08
CA SER A 50 14.34 3.81 -0.03
C SER A 50 14.60 3.29 1.39
N SER A 51 14.74 1.98 1.57
CA SER A 51 14.71 1.35 2.90
C SER A 51 15.94 0.49 3.23
N LEU A 52 16.68 0.04 2.21
CA LEU A 52 17.86 -0.81 2.34
C LEU A 52 19.15 -0.01 2.12
N SER A 53 20.23 -0.46 2.76
CA SER A 53 21.60 -0.05 2.44
C SER A 53 22.14 -0.73 1.18
N ASN A 54 23.23 -0.20 0.62
CA ASN A 54 23.83 -0.77 -0.60
C ASN A 54 24.21 -2.24 -0.39
N ILE A 55 24.68 -2.59 0.82
CA ILE A 55 25.09 -3.96 1.17
C ILE A 55 23.86 -4.85 1.40
N GLU A 56 22.82 -4.32 2.06
CA GLU A 56 21.55 -5.04 2.24
C GLU A 56 20.88 -5.33 0.89
N LEU A 57 20.77 -4.32 0.01
CA LEU A 57 20.28 -4.50 -1.36
C LEU A 57 21.13 -5.53 -2.12
N GLY A 58 22.46 -5.48 -1.98
CA GLY A 58 23.35 -6.49 -2.54
C GLY A 58 23.04 -7.90 -2.05
N SER A 59 22.76 -8.05 -0.75
CA SER A 59 22.35 -9.33 -0.16
C SER A 59 21.03 -9.83 -0.71
N VAL A 60 20.04 -8.95 -0.91
CA VAL A 60 18.76 -9.31 -1.54
C VAL A 60 19.01 -9.79 -2.96
N MET A 61 19.82 -9.06 -3.71
CA MET A 61 20.17 -9.45 -5.07
C MET A 61 20.90 -10.79 -5.12
N ALA A 62 21.82 -11.06 -4.19
CA ALA A 62 22.47 -12.37 -4.09
C ALA A 62 21.48 -13.49 -3.81
N HIS A 63 20.52 -13.27 -2.91
CA HIS A 63 19.44 -14.22 -2.65
C HIS A 63 18.64 -14.53 -3.93
N GLU A 64 18.18 -13.52 -4.65
CA GLU A 64 17.44 -13.70 -5.93
C GLU A 64 18.28 -14.43 -6.99
N PHE A 65 19.60 -14.17 -7.04
CA PHE A 65 20.53 -14.87 -7.92
C PHE A 65 20.69 -16.35 -7.53
N GLY A 66 20.70 -16.65 -6.23
CA GLY A 66 20.72 -18.02 -5.71
C GLY A 66 19.49 -18.82 -6.16
N HIS A 67 18.30 -18.21 -6.07
CA HIS A 67 17.06 -18.79 -6.61
C HIS A 67 17.12 -18.99 -8.13
N PHE A 68 17.58 -17.98 -8.87
CA PHE A 68 17.69 -18.07 -10.33
C PHE A 68 18.58 -19.24 -10.79
N VAL A 69 19.72 -19.48 -10.14
CA VAL A 69 20.64 -20.58 -10.47
C VAL A 69 20.09 -21.95 -10.09
N ALA A 70 19.28 -22.03 -9.03
CA ALA A 70 18.63 -23.27 -8.62
C ALA A 70 17.58 -23.79 -9.63
N GLY A 71 17.36 -23.08 -10.75
CA GLY A 71 16.41 -23.45 -11.79
C GLY A 71 15.01 -22.94 -11.52
N ASP A 72 14.84 -22.10 -10.50
CA ASP A 72 13.56 -21.50 -10.18
C ASP A 72 13.25 -20.44 -11.23
N LEU A 73 12.09 -20.57 -11.87
CA LEU A 73 11.44 -19.40 -12.45
C LEU A 73 11.25 -18.47 -11.27
N SER A 74 12.02 -17.36 -11.18
CA SER A 74 11.67 -16.29 -10.26
C SER A 74 10.31 -15.77 -10.74
N LEU A 75 9.25 -16.41 -10.28
CA LEU A 75 7.95 -15.81 -10.23
C LEU A 75 8.10 -14.80 -9.10
N GLY A 76 8.70 -13.65 -9.45
CA GLY A 76 8.95 -12.59 -8.50
C GLY A 76 7.66 -12.26 -7.75
N PRO A 77 7.71 -11.43 -6.70
CA PRO A 77 6.51 -11.03 -5.96
C PRO A 77 5.43 -10.32 -6.83
N TRP A 78 5.74 -10.08 -8.11
CA TRP A 78 4.81 -9.82 -9.21
C TRP A 78 3.65 -10.83 -9.31
N VAL A 79 3.86 -12.14 -9.10
CA VAL A 79 2.73 -13.11 -9.06
C VAL A 79 1.83 -12.83 -7.86
N TYR A 80 2.37 -12.37 -6.73
CA TYR A 80 1.61 -12.09 -5.51
C TYR A 80 0.82 -10.78 -5.56
N ARG A 81 1.28 -9.78 -6.32
CA ARG A 81 0.47 -8.57 -6.59
C ARG A 81 -0.65 -8.83 -7.57
N THR A 82 -0.38 -9.64 -8.59
CA THR A 82 -1.45 -10.19 -9.43
C THR A 82 -2.41 -10.99 -8.57
N ARG A 83 -1.96 -11.72 -7.52
CA ARG A 83 -2.87 -12.32 -6.52
C ARG A 83 -3.68 -11.29 -5.75
N LYS A 84 -3.13 -10.19 -5.22
CA LYS A 84 -3.91 -9.20 -4.47
C LYS A 84 -4.88 -8.43 -5.37
N SER A 85 -4.45 -8.00 -6.55
CA SER A 85 -5.34 -7.39 -7.54
C SER A 85 -6.38 -8.38 -8.03
N LEU A 86 -6.04 -9.65 -8.32
CA LEU A 86 -7.05 -10.67 -8.64
C LEU A 86 -7.95 -10.96 -7.46
N THR A 87 -7.47 -11.02 -6.23
CA THR A 87 -8.29 -11.38 -5.06
C THR A 87 -9.21 -10.21 -4.69
N THR A 88 -8.74 -8.97 -4.81
CA THR A 88 -9.59 -7.77 -4.69
C THR A 88 -10.57 -7.68 -5.85
N THR A 89 -10.16 -7.96 -7.09
CA THR A 89 -11.07 -8.03 -8.25
C THR A 89 -12.04 -9.21 -8.12
N VAL A 90 -11.64 -10.37 -7.63
CA VAL A 90 -12.45 -11.60 -7.43
C VAL A 90 -13.40 -11.47 -6.24
N ASN A 91 -12.98 -10.82 -5.16
CA ASN A 91 -13.85 -10.51 -4.02
C ASN A 91 -14.79 -9.32 -4.30
N ASN A 92 -14.45 -8.48 -5.28
CA ASN A 92 -15.32 -7.39 -5.78
C ASN A 92 -16.03 -7.76 -7.09
N LEU A 93 -15.88 -9.00 -7.59
CA LEU A 93 -16.63 -9.52 -8.71
C LEU A 93 -17.99 -9.98 -8.17
N ASP A 94 -19.05 -9.41 -8.74
CA ASP A 94 -20.44 -9.64 -8.34
C ASP A 94 -20.84 -11.13 -8.45
N ASP A 95 -21.72 -11.56 -7.53
CA ASP A 95 -22.39 -12.88 -7.51
C ASP A 95 -23.16 -13.23 -8.80
N SER A 96 -23.29 -12.29 -9.76
CA SER A 96 -23.98 -12.48 -11.04
C SER A 96 -23.11 -13.07 -12.16
N LEU A 97 -21.80 -13.26 -11.93
CA LEU A 97 -20.85 -13.85 -12.89
C LEU A 97 -20.22 -15.15 -12.38
N PHE A 98 -21.03 -16.01 -11.75
CA PHE A 98 -20.61 -17.27 -11.11
C PHE A 98 -19.63 -18.12 -11.97
N PHE A 99 -19.77 -18.14 -13.30
CA PHE A 99 -18.88 -18.89 -14.18
C PHE A 99 -17.50 -18.23 -14.39
N LEU A 100 -17.45 -16.89 -14.39
CA LEU A 100 -16.21 -16.13 -14.54
C LEU A 100 -15.39 -16.18 -13.23
N ASP A 101 -16.05 -16.11 -12.08
CA ASP A 101 -15.44 -16.32 -10.76
C ASP A 101 -14.78 -17.71 -10.67
N ILE A 102 -15.48 -18.76 -11.12
CA ILE A 102 -14.91 -20.12 -11.19
C ILE A 102 -13.69 -20.18 -12.12
N ILE A 103 -13.72 -19.53 -13.28
CA ILE A 103 -12.57 -19.52 -14.22
C ILE A 103 -11.40 -18.74 -13.64
N PHE A 104 -11.61 -17.58 -13.02
CA PHE A 104 -10.54 -16.79 -12.38
C PHE A 104 -10.01 -17.46 -11.11
N ARG A 105 -10.86 -18.16 -10.34
CA ARG A 105 -10.42 -19.00 -9.22
C ARG A 105 -9.64 -20.22 -9.68
N LEU A 106 -10.08 -20.90 -10.74
CA LEU A 106 -9.36 -22.05 -11.30
C LEU A 106 -8.04 -21.60 -11.93
N TYR A 107 -8.02 -20.51 -12.70
CA TYR A 107 -6.80 -19.91 -13.23
C TYR A 107 -5.87 -19.41 -12.11
N GLY A 108 -6.43 -18.74 -11.11
CA GLY A 108 -5.74 -18.33 -9.89
C GLY A 108 -5.12 -19.53 -9.17
N LEU A 109 -5.89 -20.58 -8.86
CA LEU A 109 -5.42 -21.84 -8.26
C LEU A 109 -4.41 -22.59 -9.14
N TRP A 110 -4.50 -22.46 -10.46
CA TRP A 110 -3.58 -23.08 -11.41
C TRP A 110 -2.25 -22.32 -11.48
N VAL A 111 -2.28 -20.98 -11.51
CA VAL A 111 -1.10 -20.12 -11.33
C VAL A 111 -0.51 -20.29 -9.94
N LEU A 112 -1.34 -20.42 -8.89
CA LEU A 112 -0.93 -20.73 -7.52
C LEU A 112 -0.18 -22.05 -7.47
N ARG A 113 -0.70 -23.12 -8.09
CA ARG A 113 -0.06 -24.44 -8.20
C ARG A 113 1.21 -24.46 -9.05
N LEU A 114 1.26 -23.65 -10.12
CA LEU A 114 2.47 -23.47 -10.91
C LEU A 114 3.52 -22.61 -10.18
N SER A 115 3.08 -21.76 -9.25
CA SER A 115 3.92 -20.90 -8.43
C SER A 115 4.31 -21.49 -7.06
N SER A 116 3.69 -22.59 -6.64
CA SER A 116 3.95 -23.26 -5.35
C SER A 116 5.17 -24.19 -5.42
N GLY A 117 6.22 -23.76 -6.12
CA GLY A 117 7.37 -24.57 -6.47
C GLY A 117 8.66 -24.24 -5.73
N VAL A 118 8.64 -23.37 -4.71
CA VAL A 118 9.85 -23.09 -3.92
C VAL A 118 9.87 -24.02 -2.70
N SER A 119 10.80 -24.97 -2.70
CA SER A 119 11.10 -25.83 -1.56
C SER A 119 11.78 -25.04 -0.45
N ARG A 120 11.47 -25.34 0.82
CA ARG A 120 12.17 -24.78 1.98
C ARG A 120 13.70 -24.86 1.84
N ALA A 121 14.22 -25.92 1.24
CA ALA A 121 15.65 -26.10 1.02
C ALA A 121 16.25 -25.06 0.05
N GLN A 122 15.49 -24.60 -0.94
CA GLN A 122 15.94 -23.59 -1.90
C GLN A 122 16.05 -22.22 -1.22
N GLU A 123 15.08 -21.84 -0.39
CA GLU A 123 15.13 -20.61 0.41
C GLU A 123 16.35 -20.57 1.34
N PHE A 124 16.63 -21.67 2.05
CA PHE A 124 17.84 -21.75 2.90
C PHE A 124 19.14 -21.69 2.08
N SER A 125 19.16 -22.31 0.90
CA SER A 125 20.33 -22.26 0.00
C SER A 125 20.58 -20.85 -0.53
N ALA A 126 19.52 -20.15 -0.95
CA ALA A 126 19.59 -18.77 -1.39
C ALA A 126 20.04 -17.82 -0.25
N ASP A 127 19.52 -18.02 0.96
CA ASP A 127 19.98 -17.31 2.17
C ASP A 127 21.45 -17.57 2.47
N ALA A 128 21.90 -18.83 2.41
CA ALA A 128 23.30 -19.19 2.63
C ALA A 128 24.23 -18.55 1.60
N PHE A 129 23.82 -18.49 0.33
CA PHE A 129 24.59 -17.82 -0.72
C PHE A 129 24.65 -16.29 -0.50
N ALA A 130 23.54 -15.67 -0.08
CA ALA A 130 23.51 -14.26 0.28
C ALA A 130 24.46 -13.97 1.47
N VAL A 131 24.46 -14.82 2.49
CA VAL A 131 25.39 -14.77 3.63
C VAL A 131 26.85 -14.91 3.17
N GLN A 132 27.13 -15.83 2.25
CA GLN A 132 28.48 -16.00 1.70
C GLN A 132 28.97 -14.75 0.95
N CYS A 133 28.06 -14.05 0.27
CA CYS A 133 28.40 -12.87 -0.53
C CYS A 133 28.53 -11.58 0.29
N PHE A 134 27.62 -11.35 1.24
CA PHE A 134 27.45 -10.06 1.93
C PHE A 134 27.54 -10.15 3.46
N GLY A 135 27.67 -11.36 4.00
CA GLY A 135 27.81 -11.61 5.43
C GLY A 135 26.49 -11.66 6.18
N VAL A 136 26.50 -12.39 7.30
CA VAL A 136 25.32 -12.69 8.11
C VAL A 136 24.54 -11.45 8.55
N LYS A 137 25.25 -10.39 8.98
CA LYS A 137 24.62 -9.18 9.52
C LYS A 137 23.76 -8.47 8.46
N ALA A 138 24.29 -8.28 7.26
CA ALA A 138 23.59 -7.60 6.17
C ALA A 138 22.43 -8.44 5.64
N THR A 139 22.62 -9.76 5.49
CA THR A 139 21.56 -10.66 5.03
C THR A 139 20.41 -10.74 6.00
N ARG A 140 20.69 -10.88 7.31
CA ARG A 140 19.65 -10.86 8.35
C ARG A 140 18.89 -9.53 8.36
N ALA A 141 19.60 -8.40 8.36
CA ALA A 141 18.97 -7.08 8.36
C ALA A 141 18.09 -6.87 7.13
N ALA A 142 18.57 -7.26 5.94
CA ALA A 142 17.79 -7.17 4.70
C ALA A 142 16.51 -8.03 4.78
N LEU A 143 16.61 -9.27 5.25
CA LEU A 143 15.50 -10.19 5.37
C LEU A 143 14.43 -9.67 6.36
N GLU A 144 14.84 -9.24 7.55
CA GLU A 144 13.95 -8.66 8.56
C GLU A 144 13.28 -7.38 8.05
N LYS A 145 14.04 -6.50 7.39
CA LYS A 145 13.49 -5.28 6.79
C LYS A 145 12.46 -5.57 5.71
N ILE A 146 12.73 -6.50 4.78
CA ILE A 146 11.75 -6.82 3.72
C ILE A 146 10.43 -7.31 4.33
N HIS A 147 10.50 -8.20 5.31
CA HIS A 147 9.31 -8.71 6.01
C HIS A 147 8.49 -7.59 6.68
N LEU A 148 9.15 -6.53 7.15
CA LEU A 148 8.48 -5.36 7.71
C LEU A 148 7.96 -4.39 6.63
N ILE A 149 8.77 -4.11 5.60
CA ILE A 149 8.47 -3.07 4.60
C ILE A 149 7.36 -3.52 3.66
N GLU A 150 7.32 -4.79 3.25
CA GLU A 150 6.32 -5.27 2.30
C GLU A 150 4.87 -4.98 2.73
N PRO A 151 4.41 -5.41 3.93
CA PRO A 151 3.05 -5.13 4.39
C PRO A 151 2.82 -3.62 4.59
N MET A 152 3.80 -2.89 5.13
CA MET A 152 3.69 -1.44 5.34
C MET A 152 3.58 -0.67 4.03
N TRP A 153 4.37 -1.03 3.02
CA TRP A 153 4.37 -0.40 1.71
C TRP A 153 3.04 -0.61 1.00
N SER A 154 2.52 -1.85 1.04
CA SER A 154 1.21 -2.13 0.47
C SER A 154 0.11 -1.32 1.15
N ALA A 155 0.10 -1.26 2.48
CA ALA A 155 -0.90 -0.48 3.20
C ALA A 155 -0.77 1.03 2.90
N TYR A 156 0.45 1.54 2.81
CA TYR A 156 0.71 2.94 2.45
C TYR A 156 0.21 3.28 1.04
N LEU A 157 0.49 2.45 0.04
CA LEU A 157 -0.01 2.67 -1.31
C LEU A 157 -1.55 2.68 -1.35
N ASP A 158 -2.16 1.63 -0.83
CA ASP A 158 -3.60 1.41 -0.99
C ASP A 158 -4.43 2.44 -0.21
N HIS A 159 -3.95 2.85 0.96
CA HIS A 159 -4.73 3.68 1.87
C HIS A 159 -4.28 5.15 1.94
N GLU A 160 -3.09 5.51 1.44
CA GLU A 160 -2.61 6.90 1.46
C GLU A 160 -2.33 7.43 0.07
N LEU A 161 -1.37 6.82 -0.64
CA LEU A 161 -0.81 7.42 -1.85
C LEU A 161 -1.76 7.29 -3.05
N CYS A 162 -2.31 6.10 -3.30
CA CYS A 162 -3.25 5.90 -4.40
C CYS A 162 -4.50 6.78 -4.25
N PRO A 163 -5.16 6.86 -3.06
CA PRO A 163 -6.25 7.81 -2.86
C PRO A 163 -5.87 9.27 -3.12
N ALA A 164 -4.66 9.70 -2.72
CA ALA A 164 -4.18 11.06 -3.00
C ALA A 164 -3.96 11.31 -4.50
N ILE A 165 -3.44 10.32 -5.24
CA ILE A 165 -3.25 10.39 -6.69
C ILE A 165 -4.60 10.41 -7.42
N THR A 166 -5.57 9.58 -7.01
CA THR A 166 -6.95 9.61 -7.54
C THR A 166 -7.61 10.97 -7.30
N ARG A 167 -7.21 11.66 -6.22
CA ARG A 167 -7.56 13.04 -5.94
C ARG A 167 -6.69 14.06 -6.69
N GLY A 168 -5.96 13.67 -7.72
CA GLY A 168 -5.17 14.58 -8.55
C GLY A 168 -3.96 15.19 -7.84
N SER A 169 -3.47 14.59 -6.75
CA SER A 169 -2.31 15.11 -6.01
C SER A 169 -1.03 14.36 -6.36
N ARG A 170 0.06 15.10 -6.54
CA ARG A 170 1.42 14.59 -6.54
C ARG A 170 2.07 14.91 -5.19
N LEU A 171 2.36 13.88 -4.40
CA LEU A 171 2.95 13.98 -3.06
C LEU A 171 4.35 13.34 -3.02
N PRO A 172 5.23 13.76 -2.10
CA PRO A 172 6.49 13.08 -1.83
C PRO A 172 6.24 11.63 -1.39
N VAL A 173 6.61 10.68 -2.27
CA VAL A 173 6.29 9.26 -2.14
C VAL A 173 7.08 8.65 -1.00
N PHE A 174 8.41 8.84 -0.98
CA PHE A 174 9.27 8.19 -0.01
C PHE A 174 9.28 8.91 1.34
N GLU A 175 9.16 10.24 1.33
CA GLU A 175 8.95 10.99 2.57
C GLU A 175 7.64 10.59 3.26
N GLY A 176 6.55 10.46 2.50
CA GLY A 176 5.27 9.98 3.00
C GLY A 176 5.37 8.58 3.59
N PHE A 177 6.11 7.68 2.93
CA PHE A 177 6.35 6.34 3.45
C PHE A 177 7.17 6.36 4.75
N ARG A 178 8.23 7.19 4.84
CA ARG A 178 8.98 7.35 6.11
C ARG A 178 8.08 7.87 7.22
N ARG A 179 7.20 8.84 6.94
CA ARG A 179 6.19 9.34 7.90
C ARG A 179 5.22 8.22 8.29
N PHE A 180 4.78 7.41 7.34
CA PHE A 180 3.92 6.24 7.57
C PHE A 180 4.62 5.19 8.44
N CYS A 181 5.91 4.96 8.28
CA CYS A 181 6.65 3.98 9.09
C CYS A 181 6.94 4.43 10.53
N LYS A 182 6.79 5.72 10.86
CA LYS A 182 7.01 6.20 12.23
C LYS A 182 6.03 5.52 13.20
N PRO A 183 6.51 5.10 14.40
CA PRO A 183 5.62 4.59 15.44
C PRO A 183 4.51 5.58 15.77
N GLY A 184 3.28 5.09 15.86
CA GLY A 184 2.11 5.90 16.15
C GLY A 184 0.82 5.13 15.97
N VAL A 185 -0.28 5.69 16.45
CA VAL A 185 -1.61 5.09 16.28
C VAL A 185 -1.98 5.15 14.80
N LYS A 186 -2.09 3.98 14.17
CA LYS A 186 -2.65 3.83 12.82
C LYS A 186 -4.16 3.75 12.90
N ARG A 187 -4.85 4.23 11.87
CA ARG A 187 -6.31 4.03 11.77
C ARG A 187 -6.63 2.55 11.58
N THR A 188 -7.82 2.15 12.00
CA THR A 188 -8.22 0.73 12.12
C THR A 188 -8.05 -0.04 10.81
N GLU A 189 -8.48 0.50 9.66
CA GLU A 189 -8.35 -0.23 8.40
C GLU A 189 -6.89 -0.43 7.99
N VAL A 190 -6.04 0.59 8.20
CA VAL A 190 -4.61 0.52 7.90
C VAL A 190 -3.92 -0.51 8.79
N GLN A 191 -4.21 -0.51 10.08
CA GLN A 191 -3.63 -1.48 11.00
C GLN A 191 -4.10 -2.90 10.66
N ALA A 192 -5.38 -3.07 10.32
CA ALA A 192 -5.92 -4.37 9.89
C ALA A 192 -5.26 -4.84 8.59
N ALA A 193 -5.01 -3.95 7.62
CA ALA A 193 -4.33 -4.28 6.37
C ALA A 193 -2.88 -4.73 6.60
N ILE A 194 -2.15 -4.03 7.48
CA ILE A 194 -0.78 -4.42 7.89
C ILE A 194 -0.81 -5.79 8.56
N SER A 195 -1.66 -5.96 9.59
CA SER A 195 -1.73 -7.22 10.33
C SER A 195 -2.23 -8.39 9.48
N HIS A 196 -3.13 -8.18 8.53
CA HIS A 196 -3.55 -9.22 7.59
C HIS A 196 -2.40 -9.64 6.64
N ALA A 197 -1.55 -8.70 6.25
CA ALA A 197 -0.38 -9.01 5.43
C ALA A 197 0.74 -9.68 6.24
N GLU A 198 0.85 -9.40 7.54
CA GLU A 198 1.77 -10.07 8.48
C GLU A 198 1.31 -11.50 8.84
N VAL A 199 0.01 -11.65 9.15
CA VAL A 199 -0.63 -12.94 9.44
C VAL A 199 -0.90 -13.62 8.10
N ARG A 200 0.17 -14.02 7.43
CA ARG A 200 0.11 -14.98 6.32
C ARG A 200 -0.46 -16.26 6.94
N PRO A 201 -1.67 -16.73 6.58
CA PRO A 201 -2.00 -18.10 6.88
C PRO A 201 -0.92 -18.91 6.16
N THR A 202 -0.21 -19.76 6.89
CA THR A 202 0.43 -20.93 6.31
C THR A 202 -0.69 -21.72 5.66
N ALA A 203 -1.07 -21.33 4.43
CA ALA A 203 -1.99 -22.09 3.64
C ALA A 203 -1.39 -23.50 3.56
N GLU A 204 -2.23 -24.51 3.42
CA GLU A 204 -1.80 -25.90 3.28
C GLU A 204 -0.78 -26.11 2.13
N PHE A 205 -0.59 -25.09 1.28
CA PHE A 205 0.35 -24.99 0.18
C PHE A 205 1.41 -23.87 0.31
N ASP A 206 1.55 -23.22 1.48
CA ASP A 206 2.64 -22.26 1.73
C ASP A 206 3.94 -23.04 2.00
N SER A 207 4.75 -23.16 0.97
CA SER A 207 6.00 -23.92 0.99
C SER A 207 7.20 -23.13 1.51
N HIS A 208 7.03 -21.85 1.88
CA HIS A 208 8.13 -21.01 2.38
C HIS A 208 8.40 -21.24 3.88
N PRO A 209 9.68 -21.27 4.31
CA PRO A 209 10.04 -21.32 5.72
C PRO A 209 9.72 -19.99 6.42
N SER A 210 9.42 -20.04 7.72
CA SER A 210 9.11 -18.82 8.48
C SER A 210 10.33 -17.89 8.60
N LEU A 211 10.10 -16.59 8.84
CA LEU A 211 11.19 -15.65 9.12
C LEU A 211 12.09 -16.14 10.26
N ALA A 212 11.48 -16.70 11.32
CA ALA A 212 12.21 -17.25 12.45
C ALA A 212 13.12 -18.42 12.04
N ASP A 213 12.62 -19.34 11.21
CA ASP A 213 13.41 -20.49 10.72
C ASP A 213 14.57 -20.03 9.83
N ARG A 214 14.32 -19.08 8.92
CA ARG A 214 15.35 -18.50 8.03
C ARG A 214 16.44 -17.79 8.82
N VAL A 215 16.06 -16.97 9.81
CA VAL A 215 17.01 -16.29 10.70
C VAL A 215 17.78 -17.29 11.57
N ALA A 216 17.14 -18.36 12.05
CA ALA A 216 17.80 -19.41 12.83
C ALA A 216 18.77 -20.27 12.01
N ALA A 217 18.50 -20.44 10.71
CA ALA A 217 19.39 -21.14 9.77
C ALA A 217 20.64 -20.31 9.42
N MET A 218 20.56 -18.97 9.51
CA MET A 218 21.74 -18.11 9.42
C MET A 218 22.64 -18.32 10.66
N ALA A 219 23.96 -18.26 10.49
CA ALA A 219 24.95 -18.65 11.51
C ALA A 219 24.60 -18.18 12.95
N PRO A 220 24.85 -19.00 13.99
CA PRO A 220 24.46 -18.68 15.36
C PRO A 220 25.02 -17.33 15.82
N GLY A 221 24.15 -16.48 16.40
CA GLY A 221 24.57 -15.24 17.05
C GLY A 221 24.56 -13.97 16.20
N ALA A 222 23.92 -13.98 15.03
CA ALA A 222 23.58 -12.75 14.34
C ALA A 222 22.70 -11.88 15.26
N THR A 223 23.06 -10.64 15.52
CA THR A 223 22.16 -9.69 16.22
C THR A 223 21.29 -8.97 15.18
N PRO A 224 19.97 -8.82 15.41
CA PRO A 224 19.15 -7.94 14.59
C PRO A 224 19.77 -6.56 14.55
N SER A 225 19.86 -5.98 13.37
CA SER A 225 20.27 -4.59 13.19
C SER A 225 19.19 -3.90 12.38
N TYR A 226 18.55 -2.90 12.99
CA TYR A 226 17.65 -1.98 12.30
C TYR A 226 18.41 -0.67 12.04
N PRO A 227 19.13 -0.52 10.92
CA PRO A 227 19.65 0.79 10.53
C PRO A 227 18.52 1.70 10.04
N PRO A 228 18.73 3.04 10.03
CA PRO A 228 17.74 3.99 9.53
C PRO A 228 17.38 3.71 8.07
N LEU A 229 16.12 4.01 7.70
CA LEU A 229 15.62 3.94 6.33
C LEU A 229 16.26 5.06 5.49
N SER A 230 17.40 4.80 4.82
CA SER A 230 17.87 5.58 3.65
C SER A 230 19.30 5.21 3.26
N GLU A 231 19.57 4.46 2.18
CA GLU A 231 20.96 4.36 1.69
C GLU A 231 21.14 3.93 0.21
N CYS A 232 20.10 3.77 -0.62
CA CYS A 232 20.28 3.35 -2.04
C CYS A 232 19.66 4.25 -3.11
N LEU A 233 18.87 5.27 -2.77
CA LEU A 233 18.20 6.11 -3.79
C LEU A 233 19.20 6.87 -4.68
N GLN A 234 20.42 7.13 -4.21
CA GLN A 234 21.48 7.70 -5.03
C GLN A 234 21.86 6.81 -6.23
N LEU A 235 21.62 5.50 -6.19
CA LEU A 235 21.85 4.58 -7.31
C LEU A 235 20.98 4.91 -8.53
N VAL A 236 19.87 5.62 -8.32
CA VAL A 236 18.94 6.06 -9.38
C VAL A 236 18.89 7.58 -9.52
N GLY A 237 19.92 8.29 -9.05
CA GLY A 237 20.01 9.75 -9.15
C GLY A 237 19.42 10.52 -7.97
N GLY A 238 19.09 9.84 -6.86
CA GLY A 238 18.56 10.44 -5.65
C GLY A 238 17.04 10.33 -5.53
N GLU A 239 16.50 10.85 -4.43
CA GLU A 239 15.07 10.70 -4.09
C GLU A 239 14.16 11.32 -5.14
N LEU A 240 14.44 12.55 -5.59
CA LEU A 240 13.62 13.22 -6.60
C LEU A 240 13.58 12.46 -7.94
N ALA A 241 14.72 11.91 -8.38
CA ALA A 241 14.78 11.12 -9.60
C ALA A 241 13.99 9.81 -9.47
N ALA A 242 14.09 9.15 -8.31
CA ALA A 242 13.31 7.95 -7.99
C ALA A 242 11.80 8.23 -7.95
N GLU A 243 11.38 9.36 -7.38
CA GLU A 243 9.97 9.77 -7.33
C GLU A 243 9.44 10.10 -8.71
N ASN A 244 10.24 10.80 -9.54
CA ASN A 244 9.89 11.04 -10.93
C ASN A 244 9.71 9.73 -11.69
N ALA A 245 10.65 8.78 -11.54
CA ALA A 245 10.53 7.46 -12.13
C ALA A 245 9.28 6.70 -11.63
N TRP A 246 8.98 6.76 -10.33
CA TRP A 246 7.76 6.18 -9.76
C TRP A 246 6.50 6.72 -10.44
N TYR A 247 6.38 8.04 -10.56
CA TYR A 247 5.23 8.66 -11.20
C TYR A 247 5.18 8.43 -12.72
N THR A 248 6.29 8.17 -13.40
CA THR A 248 6.20 7.75 -14.82
C THR A 248 5.61 6.36 -15.02
N MET A 249 5.48 5.54 -13.95
CA MET A 249 4.90 4.20 -14.03
C MET A 249 3.37 4.18 -14.15
N PHE A 250 2.69 5.32 -13.99
CA PHE A 250 1.23 5.40 -14.15
C PHE A 250 0.88 6.43 -15.22
N GLU A 251 -0.21 6.19 -15.95
CA GLU A 251 -0.84 7.21 -16.80
C GLU A 251 -1.47 8.26 -15.88
N HIS A 252 -1.13 9.53 -16.09
CA HIS A 252 -1.59 10.61 -15.23
C HIS A 252 -2.17 11.77 -16.04
N ASP A 253 -3.30 12.27 -15.56
CA ASP A 253 -3.73 13.65 -15.78
C ASP A 253 -2.76 14.63 -15.08
N GLU A 254 -2.81 15.92 -15.39
CA GLU A 254 -1.96 16.93 -14.73
C GLU A 254 -2.20 16.96 -13.21
N LEU A 255 -1.30 16.34 -12.43
CA LEU A 255 -1.36 16.29 -10.98
C LEU A 255 -0.91 17.61 -10.34
N ILE A 256 -1.63 18.06 -9.32
CA ILE A 256 -1.26 19.22 -8.50
C ILE A 256 -0.16 18.80 -7.53
N ILE A 257 1.00 19.46 -7.59
CA ILE A 257 2.10 19.23 -6.67
C ILE A 257 1.76 19.79 -5.29
N SER A 258 1.86 18.96 -4.25
CA SER A 258 1.65 19.34 -2.85
C SER A 258 2.60 18.56 -1.93
N ASP A 259 2.48 18.78 -0.62
CA ASP A 259 3.24 18.09 0.42
C ASP A 259 2.28 17.48 1.47
N TRP A 260 2.79 16.59 2.32
CA TRP A 260 1.95 15.89 3.30
C TRP A 260 1.38 16.79 4.39
N ASP A 261 1.99 17.94 4.69
CA ASP A 261 1.50 18.87 5.70
C ASP A 261 0.40 19.79 5.12
N SER A 262 0.47 20.09 3.83
CA SER A 262 -0.45 20.95 3.10
C SER A 262 -1.57 20.20 2.37
N TYR A 263 -1.43 18.89 2.14
CA TYR A 263 -2.38 18.06 1.37
C TYR A 263 -3.82 18.18 1.85
N GLY A 264 -4.03 18.18 3.18
CA GLY A 264 -5.34 18.28 3.80
C GLY A 264 -6.09 19.56 3.37
N THR A 265 -5.43 20.71 3.42
CA THR A 265 -6.05 22.01 3.15
C THR A 265 -6.02 22.38 1.66
N GLN A 266 -4.95 22.04 0.94
CA GLN A 266 -4.78 22.43 -0.45
C GLN A 266 -5.59 21.57 -1.43
N ILE A 267 -5.74 20.28 -1.13
CA ILE A 267 -6.35 19.31 -2.05
C ILE A 267 -7.62 18.72 -1.45
N LEU A 268 -7.51 18.02 -0.31
CA LEU A 268 -8.62 17.26 0.26
C LEU A 268 -9.82 18.16 0.57
N GLN A 269 -9.58 19.27 1.28
CA GLN A 269 -10.61 20.25 1.60
C GLN A 269 -11.30 20.78 0.35
N LYS A 270 -10.53 21.28 -0.62
CA LYS A 270 -11.09 21.89 -1.84
C LYS A 270 -11.93 20.91 -2.65
N GLN A 271 -11.49 19.65 -2.77
CA GLN A 271 -12.25 18.64 -3.49
C GLN A 271 -13.54 18.24 -2.78
N ILE A 272 -13.49 18.11 -1.46
CA ILE A 272 -14.68 17.85 -0.66
C ILE A 272 -15.67 19.01 -0.79
N GLU A 273 -15.20 20.26 -0.71
CA GLU A 273 -16.03 21.45 -0.92
C GLU A 273 -16.66 21.46 -2.33
N LEU A 274 -15.88 21.18 -3.37
CA LEU A 274 -16.37 21.09 -4.75
C LEU A 274 -17.44 20.00 -4.92
N ARG A 275 -17.24 18.81 -4.32
CA ARG A 275 -18.22 17.71 -4.37
C ARG A 275 -19.60 18.14 -3.84
N PHE A 276 -19.62 18.97 -2.79
CA PHE A 276 -20.88 19.35 -2.14
C PHE A 276 -21.41 20.73 -2.55
N ALA A 277 -20.65 21.53 -3.30
CA ALA A 277 -21.01 22.92 -3.63
C ALA A 277 -22.40 23.04 -4.29
N ASP A 278 -22.69 22.18 -5.26
CA ASP A 278 -23.94 22.17 -6.03
C ASP A 278 -24.87 21.00 -5.65
N SER A 279 -24.64 20.39 -4.49
CA SER A 279 -25.41 19.24 -4.00
C SER A 279 -26.50 19.69 -3.00
N TRP A 280 -27.57 18.90 -2.88
CA TRP A 280 -28.57 19.05 -1.81
C TRP A 280 -27.94 18.87 -0.41
N MET A 281 -26.76 18.25 -0.34
CA MET A 281 -25.96 18.09 0.86
C MET A 281 -25.01 19.28 1.10
N ALA A 282 -25.10 20.39 0.38
CA ALA A 282 -24.22 21.54 0.64
C ALA A 282 -24.32 21.97 2.12
N PRO A 283 -23.20 22.22 2.83
CA PRO A 283 -23.23 22.65 4.24
C PRO A 283 -24.04 23.93 4.52
N LYS A 284 -24.33 24.74 3.49
CA LYS A 284 -25.19 25.94 3.57
C LYS A 284 -26.69 25.63 3.41
N GLN A 285 -27.04 24.46 2.89
CA GLN A 285 -28.41 24.06 2.56
C GLN A 285 -28.96 23.03 3.55
N LEU A 286 -28.09 22.18 4.12
CA LEU A 286 -28.46 21.10 5.01
C LEU A 286 -27.79 21.29 6.37
N GLU A 287 -28.59 21.38 7.42
CA GLU A 287 -28.12 21.54 8.80
C GLU A 287 -27.25 20.36 9.24
N PHE A 288 -26.19 20.64 10.00
CA PHE A 288 -25.24 19.59 10.40
C PHE A 288 -25.90 18.54 11.31
N SER A 289 -26.97 18.92 12.03
CA SER A 289 -27.79 18.00 12.84
C SER A 289 -28.42 16.85 12.06
N GLU A 290 -28.60 17.00 10.75
CA GLU A 290 -29.13 15.96 9.86
C GLU A 290 -28.22 14.74 9.77
N LEU A 291 -26.96 14.84 10.21
CA LEU A 291 -26.06 13.71 10.36
C LEU A 291 -26.72 12.54 11.12
N VAL A 292 -27.44 12.85 12.21
CA VAL A 292 -28.04 11.82 13.08
C VAL A 292 -29.13 11.06 12.33
N VAL A 293 -29.95 11.77 11.55
CA VAL A 293 -31.03 11.17 10.76
C VAL A 293 -30.45 10.34 9.60
N MET A 294 -29.47 10.90 8.88
CA MET A 294 -28.80 10.23 7.78
C MET A 294 -28.10 8.94 8.21
N ALA A 295 -27.42 8.95 9.37
CA ALA A 295 -26.75 7.77 9.91
C ALA A 295 -27.73 6.62 10.23
N GLN A 296 -28.95 6.93 10.69
CA GLN A 296 -29.99 5.92 10.94
C GLN A 296 -30.61 5.35 9.65
N GLN A 297 -30.46 6.05 8.52
CA GLN A 297 -31.08 5.70 7.25
C GLN A 297 -30.04 5.39 6.16
N VAL A 298 -28.82 5.01 6.55
CA VAL A 298 -27.68 4.87 5.64
C VAL A 298 -27.98 3.98 4.44
N ASP A 299 -28.70 2.88 4.64
CA ASP A 299 -29.02 1.92 3.57
C ASP A 299 -30.02 2.49 2.54
N LYS A 300 -30.79 3.53 2.91
CA LYS A 300 -31.73 4.24 2.02
C LYS A 300 -31.07 5.38 1.24
N LEU A 301 -29.87 5.81 1.62
CA LEU A 301 -29.19 6.94 0.97
C LEU A 301 -28.52 6.54 -0.35
N TRP A 302 -28.28 5.25 -0.58
CA TRP A 302 -27.65 4.75 -1.81
C TRP A 302 -28.31 5.30 -3.07
N ASP A 303 -29.64 5.26 -3.17
CA ASP A 303 -30.35 5.69 -4.39
C ASP A 303 -30.15 7.17 -4.71
N LYS A 304 -29.89 8.00 -3.69
CA LYS A 304 -29.63 9.43 -3.83
C LYS A 304 -28.16 9.76 -4.09
N LEU A 305 -27.25 8.88 -3.66
CA LEU A 305 -25.81 9.14 -3.63
C LEU A 305 -25.01 8.32 -4.65
N ARG A 306 -25.65 7.35 -5.32
CA ARG A 306 -24.98 6.52 -6.31
C ARG A 306 -24.37 7.38 -7.44
N PRO A 307 -23.15 7.09 -7.90
CA PRO A 307 -22.60 7.68 -9.10
C PRO A 307 -23.46 7.35 -10.33
N GLN A 308 -23.50 8.26 -11.31
CA GLN A 308 -24.35 8.09 -12.51
C GLN A 308 -23.96 6.84 -13.33
N ASP A 309 -22.68 6.49 -13.36
CA ASP A 309 -22.13 5.38 -14.16
C ASP A 309 -21.89 4.09 -13.37
N VAL A 310 -22.25 4.05 -12.08
CA VAL A 310 -22.09 2.87 -11.22
C VAL A 310 -23.44 2.21 -11.00
N SER A 311 -23.69 1.15 -11.77
CA SER A 311 -24.93 0.39 -11.72
C SER A 311 -24.89 -0.77 -10.72
N PHE A 312 -23.71 -1.28 -10.35
CA PHE A 312 -23.58 -2.50 -9.56
C PHE A 312 -22.51 -2.39 -8.46
N LEU A 313 -22.93 -2.64 -7.21
CA LEU A 313 -22.10 -2.83 -6.02
C LEU A 313 -22.80 -3.85 -5.11
N SER A 314 -22.02 -4.66 -4.40
CA SER A 314 -22.54 -5.54 -3.35
C SER A 314 -23.26 -4.73 -2.25
N PRO A 315 -24.16 -5.31 -1.44
CA PRO A 315 -24.82 -4.59 -0.34
C PRO A 315 -23.82 -3.91 0.61
N LEU A 316 -22.71 -4.60 0.92
CA LEU A 316 -21.62 -4.04 1.72
C LEU A 316 -20.90 -2.90 0.99
N GLY A 317 -20.63 -3.05 -0.30
CA GLY A 317 -20.01 -2.01 -1.13
C GLY A 317 -20.87 -0.73 -1.21
N LYS A 318 -22.19 -0.87 -1.41
CA LYS A 318 -23.14 0.26 -1.38
C LYS A 318 -23.10 0.98 -0.05
N ARG A 319 -23.14 0.23 1.05
CA ARG A 319 -23.10 0.80 2.40
C ARG A 319 -21.78 1.53 2.66
N ASN A 320 -20.64 0.93 2.31
CA ASN A 320 -19.33 1.56 2.50
C ASN A 320 -19.20 2.85 1.68
N HIS A 321 -19.68 2.86 0.43
CA HIS A 321 -19.69 4.06 -0.39
C HIS A 321 -20.52 5.20 0.23
N VAL A 322 -21.71 4.90 0.76
CA VAL A 322 -22.51 5.91 1.47
C VAL A 322 -21.78 6.42 2.71
N LEU A 323 -21.15 5.54 3.48
CA LEU A 323 -20.39 5.92 4.68
C LEU A 323 -19.21 6.83 4.34
N GLU A 324 -18.49 6.56 3.26
CA GLU A 324 -17.41 7.41 2.75
C GLU A 324 -17.95 8.81 2.41
N ILE A 325 -19.08 8.91 1.69
CA ILE A 325 -19.70 10.20 1.37
C ILE A 325 -20.15 10.94 2.62
N LEU A 326 -20.73 10.23 3.61
CA LEU A 326 -21.14 10.86 4.87
C LEU A 326 -19.94 11.38 5.67
N GLU A 327 -18.82 10.66 5.70
CA GLU A 327 -17.61 11.14 6.35
C GLU A 327 -17.02 12.39 5.67
N GLU A 328 -17.01 12.41 4.33
CA GLU A 328 -16.63 13.60 3.57
C GLU A 328 -17.60 14.76 3.80
N TRP A 329 -18.89 14.49 3.95
CA TRP A 329 -19.89 15.52 4.25
C TRP A 329 -19.71 16.11 5.65
N ILE A 330 -19.36 15.29 6.64
CA ILE A 330 -18.96 15.75 7.97
C ILE A 330 -17.74 16.67 7.85
N THR A 331 -16.75 16.26 7.07
CA THR A 331 -15.54 17.05 6.81
C THR A 331 -15.92 18.40 6.20
N ALA A 332 -16.77 18.43 5.18
CA ALA A 332 -17.25 19.67 4.55
C ALA A 332 -17.95 20.60 5.55
N ASN A 333 -18.79 20.04 6.44
CA ASN A 333 -19.50 20.80 7.46
C ASN A 333 -18.59 21.43 8.50
N LEU A 334 -17.56 20.70 8.92
CA LEU A 334 -16.55 21.20 9.85
C LEU A 334 -15.65 22.25 9.19
N CYS A 335 -15.23 22.04 7.93
CA CYS A 335 -14.51 23.06 7.15
C CYS A 335 -15.32 24.35 7.01
N HIS A 336 -16.62 24.25 6.71
CA HIS A 336 -17.53 25.40 6.64
C HIS A 336 -17.60 26.20 7.96
N ARG A 337 -17.34 25.52 9.10
CA ARG A 337 -17.31 26.10 10.45
C ARG A 337 -15.90 26.53 10.90
N GLY A 338 -14.95 26.62 9.98
CA GLY A 338 -13.60 27.12 10.23
C GLY A 338 -12.62 26.08 10.77
N PHE A 339 -12.93 24.79 10.72
CA PHE A 339 -11.94 23.76 11.02
C PHE A 339 -11.02 23.52 9.83
N THR A 340 -9.74 23.30 10.09
CA THR A 340 -8.75 22.93 9.07
C THR A 340 -8.43 21.43 9.14
N PRO A 341 -8.51 20.69 8.02
CA PRO A 341 -8.16 19.28 7.98
C PRO A 341 -6.66 19.06 7.99
N VAL A 342 -6.22 18.13 8.84
CA VAL A 342 -4.87 17.64 8.97
C VAL A 342 -4.88 16.14 8.69
N VAL A 343 -4.11 15.73 7.69
CA VAL A 343 -3.96 14.33 7.27
C VAL A 343 -2.50 13.96 7.36
N LYS A 344 -2.20 12.92 8.12
CA LYS A 344 -0.85 12.37 8.23
C LYS A 344 -0.86 10.92 7.77
N PRO A 345 0.16 10.44 7.02
CA PRO A 345 0.19 9.07 6.54
C PRO A 345 -0.07 8.02 7.63
N GLY A 346 -1.12 7.23 7.41
CA GLY A 346 -1.55 6.13 8.29
C GLY A 346 -2.39 6.56 9.49
N GLN A 347 -2.59 7.85 9.73
CA GLN A 347 -3.41 8.37 10.83
C GLN A 347 -4.84 8.67 10.36
N ALA A 348 -5.76 8.84 11.30
CA ALA A 348 -7.12 9.28 10.99
C ALA A 348 -7.13 10.77 10.58
N LEU A 349 -8.00 11.13 9.63
CA LEU A 349 -8.28 12.52 9.30
C LEU A 349 -8.74 13.25 10.56
N THR A 350 -8.08 14.38 10.83
CA THR A 350 -8.36 15.18 12.02
C THR A 350 -8.61 16.62 11.60
N LEU A 351 -9.71 17.21 12.07
CA LEU A 351 -10.04 18.61 11.85
C LEU A 351 -9.77 19.41 13.12
N ILE A 352 -9.07 20.54 12.97
CA ILE A 352 -8.60 21.36 14.08
C ILE A 352 -9.15 22.78 13.93
N ARG A 353 -9.67 23.34 15.03
CA ARG A 353 -10.02 24.75 15.18
C ARG A 353 -9.66 25.17 16.59
N ASP A 354 -8.72 26.10 16.74
CA ASP A 354 -8.17 26.50 18.05
C ASP A 354 -7.66 25.29 18.85
N GLN A 355 -8.26 25.00 20.01
CA GLN A 355 -7.95 23.82 20.83
C GLN A 355 -8.89 22.63 20.57
N GLN A 356 -9.92 22.81 19.72
CA GLN A 356 -10.87 21.75 19.38
C GLN A 356 -10.30 20.86 18.28
N THR A 357 -10.37 19.55 18.52
CA THR A 357 -9.91 18.50 17.59
C THR A 357 -11.04 17.51 17.37
N VAL A 358 -11.40 17.25 16.11
CA VAL A 358 -12.54 16.39 15.75
C VAL A 358 -12.11 15.40 14.68
N GLN A 359 -12.48 14.14 14.83
CA GLN A 359 -12.28 13.11 13.80
C GLN A 359 -13.64 12.80 13.15
N PRO A 360 -13.81 13.04 11.83
CA PRO A 360 -15.04 12.75 11.11
C PRO A 360 -15.51 11.31 11.25
N ALA A 361 -14.58 10.34 11.13
CA ALA A 361 -14.86 8.92 11.30
C ALA A 361 -15.46 8.59 12.69
N GLU A 362 -14.92 9.15 13.77
CA GLU A 362 -15.44 8.92 15.12
C GLU A 362 -16.80 9.60 15.34
N LEU A 363 -17.01 10.78 14.73
CA LEU A 363 -18.32 11.44 14.77
C LEU A 363 -19.39 10.64 14.02
N LEU A 364 -19.05 10.11 12.83
CA LEU A 364 -19.91 9.23 12.05
C LEU A 364 -20.23 7.95 12.81
N LYS A 365 -19.21 7.32 13.40
CA LYS A 365 -19.37 6.12 14.24
C LYS A 365 -20.24 6.38 15.46
N ALA A 366 -20.13 7.54 16.09
CA ALA A 366 -21.03 7.93 17.18
C ALA A 366 -22.48 8.11 16.71
N ALA A 367 -22.68 8.68 15.51
CA ALA A 367 -24.01 8.82 14.91
C ALA A 367 -24.64 7.46 14.56
N LEU A 368 -23.89 6.57 13.90
CA LEU A 368 -24.34 5.21 13.54
C LEU A 368 -24.72 4.37 14.76
N ASN A 369 -24.01 4.55 15.88
CA ASN A 369 -24.29 3.84 17.13
C ASN A 369 -25.38 4.51 17.99
N GLY A 370 -26.02 5.58 17.51
CA GLY A 370 -27.04 6.32 18.26
C GLY A 370 -26.53 7.06 19.51
N LYS A 371 -25.20 7.24 19.63
CA LYS A 371 -24.56 7.93 20.77
C LYS A 371 -24.47 9.44 20.57
N LEU A 372 -24.58 9.90 19.33
CA LEU A 372 -24.56 11.33 18.98
C LEU A 372 -26.00 11.88 18.96
N LYS A 373 -26.23 12.96 19.72
CA LYS A 373 -27.51 13.71 19.69
C LYS A 373 -27.35 14.98 18.87
N SER A 374 -28.41 15.40 18.18
CA SER A 374 -28.40 16.60 17.33
C SER A 374 -27.93 17.86 18.08
N ALA A 375 -28.34 18.04 19.34
CA ALA A 375 -27.90 19.18 20.17
C ALA A 375 -26.39 19.20 20.45
N MET A 376 -25.70 18.05 20.42
CA MET A 376 -24.25 17.99 20.62
C MET A 376 -23.47 18.50 19.41
N LEU A 377 -24.09 18.61 18.24
CA LEU A 377 -23.43 19.13 17.03
C LEU A 377 -23.32 20.66 17.04
N ALA A 378 -24.17 21.35 17.80
CA ALA A 378 -24.14 22.81 17.95
C ALA A 378 -22.83 23.32 18.57
N GLN A 379 -22.09 22.47 19.30
CA GLN A 379 -20.78 22.84 19.87
C GLN A 379 -19.71 23.14 18.80
N TYR A 380 -19.93 22.70 17.56
CA TYR A 380 -19.01 22.91 16.44
C TYR A 380 -19.33 24.18 15.65
N ASP A 381 -20.50 24.79 15.86
CA ASP A 381 -20.84 26.05 15.20
C ASP A 381 -19.87 27.16 15.60
N LEU A 382 -19.77 28.18 14.75
CA LEU A 382 -19.00 29.38 15.08
C LEU A 382 -19.71 30.07 16.25
N GLN A 383 -19.01 30.24 17.38
CA GLN A 383 -19.54 31.08 18.46
C GLN A 383 -19.70 32.49 17.90
N ALA A 384 -20.89 33.08 18.08
CA ALA A 384 -21.10 34.49 17.76
C ALA A 384 -20.04 35.30 18.52
N ALA A 385 -19.31 36.16 17.81
CA ALA A 385 -18.37 37.08 18.45
C ALA A 385 -19.13 37.87 19.52
N ALA A 386 -18.74 37.67 20.79
CA ALA A 386 -19.33 38.33 21.95
C ALA A 386 -18.98 39.81 22.00
#